data_AF-A0A0T5P2J0-F1
#
_entry.id   AF-A0A0T5P2J0-F1
#
_cell.length_a   1.000
_cell.length_b   1.000
_cell.length_c   1.000
_cell.angle_alpha   90.00
_cell.angle_beta   90.00
_cell.angle_gamma   90.00
#
_symmetry.space_group_name_H-M   'P 1'
#
loop_
_entity.id
_entity.type
_entity.pdbx_description
1 polymer ?
#
loop_
_entity_poly.entity_id
_entity_poly.type
_entity_poly.pdbx_seq_one_letter_code
_entity_poly.pdbx_strand_id
1 'polypeptide(L)'
;MTDKPERPSLDFTSKEEFRAVCHQLAMRMHYLNRVAMGEQKFSSEVAELLSRLGRVFDDHYDDEETRRAFGDGWETGVLSEEERRAYLYGLLYDKG
;
A
#
# COMPACT_ATOMS: atom_id res chain seq x y z
N MET A 1 -32.16 -5.07 -4.43
CA MET A 1 -31.39 -4.25 -3.47
C MET A 1 -29.97 -4.23 -3.99
N THR A 2 -29.49 -3.09 -4.46
CA THR A 2 -28.09 -2.92 -4.82
C THR A 2 -27.34 -2.60 -3.54
N ASP A 3 -26.84 -3.64 -2.87
CA ASP A 3 -25.86 -3.45 -1.80
C ASP A 3 -24.66 -2.77 -2.44
N LYS A 4 -24.55 -1.46 -2.21
CA LYS A 4 -23.30 -0.77 -2.51
C LYS A 4 -22.27 -1.39 -1.58
N PRO A 5 -21.13 -1.86 -2.11
CA PRO A 5 -20.08 -2.40 -1.26
C PRO A 5 -19.75 -1.39 -0.18
N GLU A 6 -19.72 -1.85 1.06
CA GLU A 6 -19.43 -1.03 2.21
C GLU A 6 -18.06 -0.36 2.03
N ARG A 7 -17.96 0.91 2.41
CA ARG A 7 -16.66 1.61 2.40
C ARG A 7 -15.86 1.10 3.59
N PRO A 8 -14.60 0.68 3.43
CA PRO A 8 -13.77 0.25 4.53
C PRO A 8 -13.59 1.42 5.49
N SER A 9 -13.58 1.11 6.77
CA SER A 9 -13.33 2.07 7.83
C SER A 9 -11.90 2.60 7.75
N LEU A 10 -11.71 3.86 8.15
CA LEU A 10 -10.36 4.39 8.41
C LEU A 10 -9.81 3.90 9.76
N ASP A 11 -10.66 3.31 10.61
CA ASP A 11 -10.28 2.62 11.85
C ASP A 11 -10.00 1.13 11.58
N PHE A 12 -9.20 0.82 10.55
CA PHE A 12 -8.82 -0.55 10.23
C PHE A 12 -7.87 -1.13 11.31
N THR A 13 -7.97 -2.44 11.52
CA THR A 13 -7.26 -3.17 12.59
C THR A 13 -6.47 -4.37 12.09
N SER A 14 -6.58 -4.69 10.79
CA SER A 14 -5.89 -5.82 10.15
C SER A 14 -5.22 -5.41 8.84
N LYS A 15 -4.30 -6.25 8.37
CA LYS A 15 -3.58 -6.05 7.11
C LYS A 15 -4.50 -6.10 5.89
N GLU A 16 -5.52 -6.96 5.93
CA GLU A 16 -6.53 -7.09 4.90
C GLU A 16 -7.42 -5.85 4.83
N GLU A 17 -7.80 -5.29 5.99
CA GLU A 17 -8.56 -4.04 6.05
C GLU A 17 -7.72 -2.85 5.56
N PHE A 18 -6.43 -2.77 5.90
CA PHE A 18 -5.54 -1.74 5.35
C PHE A 18 -5.44 -1.84 3.83
N ARG A 19 -5.25 -3.05 3.29
CA ARG A 19 -5.26 -3.30 1.84
C ARG A 19 -6.57 -2.85 1.20
N ALA A 20 -7.71 -3.12 1.84
CA ALA A 20 -9.02 -2.69 1.35
C ALA A 20 -9.16 -1.17 1.30
N VAL A 21 -8.67 -0.46 2.33
CA VAL A 21 -8.63 1.01 2.37
C VAL A 21 -7.78 1.56 1.22
N CYS A 22 -6.55 1.07 1.07
CA CYS A 22 -5.65 1.45 -0.01
C CYS A 22 -6.28 1.23 -1.40
N HIS A 23 -6.93 0.08 -1.60
CA HIS A 23 -7.65 -0.22 -2.85
C HIS A 23 -8.79 0.77 -3.12
N GLN A 24 -9.61 1.09 -2.12
CA GLN A 24 -10.67 2.08 -2.29
C GLN A 24 -10.13 3.48 -2.59
N LEU A 25 -9.04 3.89 -1.94
CA LEU A 25 -8.38 5.17 -2.22
C LEU A 25 -7.87 5.21 -3.65
N ALA A 26 -7.23 4.14 -4.13
CA ALA A 26 -6.77 4.03 -5.51
C ALA A 26 -7.93 4.13 -6.52
N MET A 27 -9.02 3.39 -6.29
CA MET A 27 -10.21 3.45 -7.14
C MET A 27 -10.84 4.84 -7.16
N ARG A 28 -10.88 5.51 -6.01
CA ARG A 28 -11.38 6.89 -5.91
C ARG A 28 -10.46 7.86 -6.65
N MET A 29 -9.16 7.67 -6.59
CA MET A 29 -8.18 8.49 -7.29
C MET A 29 -8.28 8.32 -8.81
N HIS A 30 -8.40 7.08 -9.31
CA HIS A 30 -8.65 6.80 -10.73
C HIS A 30 -9.94 7.46 -11.22
N TYR A 31 -11.02 7.39 -10.43
CA TYR A 31 -12.25 8.09 -10.74
C TYR A 31 -12.04 9.61 -10.83
N LEU A 32 -11.42 10.24 -9.81
CA LEU A 32 -11.17 11.68 -9.79
C LEU A 32 -10.27 12.11 -10.95
N ASN A 33 -9.28 11.28 -11.30
CA ASN A 33 -8.42 11.54 -12.44
C ASN A 33 -9.24 11.69 -13.73
N ARG A 34 -10.16 10.75 -13.96
CA ARG A 34 -11.05 10.74 -15.12
C ARG A 34 -12.04 11.89 -15.14
N VAL A 35 -12.67 12.23 -14.01
CA VAL A 35 -13.78 13.20 -14.01
C VAL A 35 -13.37 14.64 -13.72
N ALA A 36 -12.19 14.87 -13.13
CA ALA A 36 -11.81 16.19 -12.62
C ALA A 36 -10.37 16.61 -12.92
N MET A 37 -9.46 15.68 -13.24
CA MET A 37 -8.04 16.02 -13.41
C MET A 37 -7.54 15.88 -14.86
N GLY A 38 -8.40 15.48 -15.79
CA GLY A 38 -8.06 15.40 -17.21
C GLY A 38 -7.19 14.19 -17.55
N GLU A 39 -7.39 13.06 -16.87
CA GLU A 39 -6.72 11.78 -17.18
C GLU A 39 -5.17 11.87 -17.15
N GLN A 40 -4.64 12.61 -16.19
CA GLN A 40 -3.20 12.78 -16.00
C GLN A 40 -2.53 11.45 -15.64
N LYS A 41 -1.42 11.14 -16.32
CA LYS A 41 -0.60 9.97 -16.01
C LYS A 41 -0.05 9.99 -14.58
N PHE A 42 0.34 11.17 -14.10
CA PHE A 42 0.80 11.33 -12.71
C PHE A 42 -0.26 10.84 -11.71
N SER A 43 -1.51 11.30 -11.83
CA SER A 43 -2.61 10.87 -10.97
C SER A 43 -2.88 9.37 -11.07
N SER A 44 -2.74 8.77 -12.26
CA SER A 44 -2.83 7.32 -12.43
C SER A 44 -1.71 6.59 -11.69
N GLU A 45 -0.46 7.03 -11.80
CA GLU A 45 0.68 6.43 -11.08
C GLU A 45 0.52 6.53 -9.56
N VAL A 46 -0.05 7.63 -9.05
CA VAL A 46 -0.37 7.76 -7.62
C VAL A 46 -1.43 6.73 -7.18
N ALA A 47 -2.45 6.50 -8.00
CA ALA A 47 -3.46 5.47 -7.72
C ALA A 47 -2.86 4.05 -7.74
N GLU A 48 -1.96 3.78 -8.69
CA GLU A 48 -1.23 2.52 -8.75
C GLU A 48 -0.33 2.33 -7.52
N LEU A 49 0.39 3.37 -7.08
CA LEU A 49 1.19 3.33 -5.87
C LEU A 49 0.36 2.98 -4.63
N LEU A 50 -0.82 3.58 -4.46
CA LEU A 50 -1.72 3.25 -3.36
C LEU A 50 -2.14 1.78 -3.38
N SER A 51 -2.46 1.25 -4.57
CA SER A 51 -2.80 -0.17 -4.72
C SER A 51 -1.63 -1.09 -4.37
N ARG A 52 -0.42 -0.76 -4.84
CA ARG A 52 0.80 -1.53 -4.53
C ARG A 52 1.12 -1.48 -3.05
N LEU A 53 1.00 -0.32 -2.40
CA LEU A 53 1.24 -0.16 -0.97
C LEU A 53 0.36 -1.10 -0.13
N GLY A 54 -0.95 -1.11 -0.40
CA GLY A 54 -1.87 -1.99 0.32
C GLY A 54 -1.54 -3.47 0.13
N ARG A 55 -1.17 -3.87 -1.09
CA ARG A 55 -0.74 -5.25 -1.38
C ARG A 55 0.57 -5.60 -0.68
N VAL A 56 1.60 -4.78 -0.80
CA VAL A 56 2.92 -5.03 -0.20
C VAL A 56 2.81 -5.13 1.31
N PHE A 57 2.02 -4.25 1.94
CA PHE A 57 1.79 -4.35 3.37
C PHE A 57 1.16 -5.68 3.76
N ASP A 58 0.11 -6.11 3.06
CA ASP A 58 -0.56 -7.39 3.30
C ASP A 58 0.37 -8.60 3.08
N ASP A 59 1.05 -8.63 1.94
CA ASP A 59 1.95 -9.72 1.52
C ASP A 59 3.14 -9.89 2.51
N HIS A 60 3.62 -8.80 3.13
CA HIS A 60 4.82 -8.80 3.99
C HIS A 60 4.56 -8.56 5.49
N TYR A 61 3.30 -8.39 5.92
CA TYR A 61 2.96 -8.05 7.32
C TYR A 61 3.53 -9.05 8.36
N ASP A 62 3.43 -10.34 8.03
CA ASP A 62 3.89 -11.44 8.88
C ASP A 62 5.20 -12.09 8.37
N ASP A 63 5.88 -11.45 7.41
CA ASP A 63 7.07 -12.00 6.78
C ASP A 63 8.30 -11.85 7.69
N GLU A 64 8.93 -12.98 8.01
CA GLU A 64 10.09 -13.02 8.92
C GLU A 64 11.31 -12.31 8.32
N GLU A 65 11.50 -12.38 7.00
CA GLU A 65 12.60 -11.70 6.32
C GLU A 65 12.43 -10.19 6.42
N THR A 66 11.23 -9.70 6.13
CA THR A 66 10.87 -8.28 6.29
C THR A 66 11.03 -7.83 7.73
N ARG A 67 10.58 -8.61 8.72
CA ARG A 67 10.78 -8.29 10.14
C ARG A 67 12.26 -8.21 10.49
N ARG A 68 13.08 -9.16 10.05
CA ARG A 68 14.53 -9.15 10.28
C ARG A 68 15.22 -7.96 9.61
N ALA A 69 14.81 -7.63 8.40
CA ALA A 69 15.36 -6.53 7.62
C ALA A 69 15.10 -5.17 8.29
N PHE A 70 13.87 -4.91 8.71
CA PHE A 70 13.44 -3.62 9.24
C PHE A 70 13.55 -3.49 10.76
N GLY A 71 13.47 -4.61 11.49
CA GLY A 71 13.34 -4.66 12.94
C GLY A 71 11.92 -4.35 13.42
N ASP A 72 11.79 -4.10 14.71
CA ASP A 72 10.57 -3.65 15.36
C ASP A 72 10.87 -2.67 16.51
N GLY A 73 9.90 -2.45 17.42
CA GLY A 73 10.05 -1.54 18.55
C GLY A 73 11.04 -2.02 19.63
N TRP A 74 11.53 -3.25 19.55
CA TRP A 74 12.38 -3.92 20.54
C TRP A 74 13.69 -4.41 19.93
N GLU A 75 13.65 -4.93 18.70
CA GLU A 75 14.81 -5.45 17.98
C GLU A 75 15.20 -4.54 16.82
N THR A 76 16.49 -4.18 16.76
CA THR A 76 17.02 -3.42 15.63
C THR A 76 17.11 -4.32 14.40
N GLY A 77 16.59 -3.84 13.27
CA GLY A 77 16.72 -4.51 11.97
C GLY A 77 18.17 -4.57 11.47
N VAL A 78 18.45 -5.47 10.54
CA VAL A 78 19.80 -5.63 9.97
C VAL A 78 20.16 -4.56 8.93
N LEU A 79 19.15 -3.87 8.37
CA LEU A 79 19.38 -2.84 7.36
C LEU A 79 19.55 -1.45 7.98
N SER A 80 20.47 -0.68 7.41
CA SER A 80 20.57 0.76 7.65
C SER A 80 19.32 1.51 7.17
N GLU A 81 19.20 2.79 7.51
CA GLU A 81 18.07 3.61 7.06
C GLU A 81 17.98 3.74 5.53
N GLU A 82 19.10 3.92 4.86
CA GLU A 82 19.15 4.02 3.40
C GLU A 82 18.76 2.69 2.75
N GLU A 83 19.29 1.58 3.26
CA GLU A 83 18.94 0.23 2.78
C GLU A 83 17.47 -0.10 3.02
N ARG A 84 16.87 0.32 4.14
CA ARG A 84 15.42 0.15 4.39
C ARG A 84 14.57 0.86 3.34
N ARG A 85 14.95 2.08 2.94
CA ARG A 85 14.23 2.83 1.90
C ARG A 85 14.37 2.16 0.54
N ALA A 86 15.57 1.69 0.20
CA ALA A 86 15.82 0.96 -1.03
C ALA A 86 15.07 -0.38 -1.06
N TYR A 87 15.06 -1.12 0.05
CA TYR A 87 14.33 -2.37 0.19
C TYR A 87 12.82 -2.15 0.04
N LEU A 88 12.24 -1.16 0.73
CA LEU A 88 10.82 -0.82 0.58
C LEU A 88 10.47 -0.41 -0.85
N TYR A 89 11.34 0.35 -1.51
CA TYR A 89 11.17 0.67 -2.93
C TYR A 89 11.16 -0.60 -3.79
N GLY A 90 12.09 -1.53 -3.56
CA GLY A 90 12.11 -2.84 -4.20
C GLY A 90 10.80 -3.59 -4.01
N LEU A 91 10.29 -3.71 -2.78
CA LEU A 91 9.01 -4.35 -2.52
C LEU A 91 7.84 -3.71 -3.29
N LEU A 92 7.85 -2.38 -3.44
CA LEU A 92 6.79 -1.62 -4.10
C LEU A 92 6.82 -1.72 -5.63
N TYR A 93 7.98 -1.92 -6.25
CA TYR A 93 8.16 -1.77 -7.70
C TYR A 93 8.78 -2.98 -8.39
N ASP A 94 9.64 -3.72 -7.69
CA ASP A 94 10.24 -4.93 -8.20
C ASP A 94 9.28 -6.09 -7.95
N LYS A 95 8.74 -6.62 -9.04
CA LYS A 95 7.85 -7.78 -9.01
C LYS A 95 8.55 -8.98 -8.37
N GLY A 96 7.87 -9.64 -7.44
CA GLY A 96 7.94 -11.11 -7.38
C GLY A 96 7.46 -11.73 -8.69
#